data_AF-A0A921YNY0-F1
#
_entry.id   AF-A0A921YNY0-F1
#
_cell.length_a   1.000
_cell.length_b   1.000
_cell.length_c   1.000
_cell.angle_alpha   90.00
_cell.angle_beta   90.00
_cell.angle_gamma   90.00
#
_symmetry.space_group_name_H-M   'P 1'
#
loop_
_entity.id
_entity.type
_entity.pdbx_description
1 polymer ?
#
loop_
_entity_poly.entity_id
_entity_poly.type
_entity_poly.pdbx_seq_one_letter_code
_entity_poly.pdbx_strand_id
1 'polypeptide(L)'
;MRRRVHQVNGHKFMATFLRQPTFCSHCREFIWGLGKQGYQCQVCTCVVHKRCHSLVVTKCPGMKEEQQSVAGVSGGQRFNVNVPHRFVVHSYKRFTFCDHCGSLLYGLIKQGLQCEVCSMNVHKRCQKNVANNCGINTKGAGELAAADDKDADKHDDKETVAPWRATRRDVQQLYDIIEDGATTTTFCGTPDYIAPEVRFMTKNPSRRLGVCGGAGGIRAHQFFRDVDWDALAQRRLRPPFRPKVKSKREAVNFDAEFTKEEPVLTPVPPDVVRAINQEEFRGFSFVNKDFNPQPAVVEKPPVA
;
A
#
# COMPACT_ATOMS: atom_id res chain seq x y z
N MET A 1 -24.20 -37.10 -2.41
CA MET A 1 -23.03 -36.50 -1.70
C MET A 1 -23.49 -35.26 -0.95
N ARG A 2 -23.44 -35.26 0.40
CA ARG A 2 -23.98 -34.17 1.24
C ARG A 2 -23.07 -32.93 1.12
N ARG A 3 -23.63 -31.76 0.77
CA ARG A 3 -22.84 -30.52 0.63
C ARG A 3 -22.31 -30.09 2.00
N ARG A 4 -20.99 -29.89 2.15
CA ARG A 4 -20.36 -29.42 3.39
C ARG A 4 -20.79 -27.97 3.67
N VAL A 5 -21.32 -27.71 4.86
CA VAL A 5 -21.72 -26.38 5.34
C VAL A 5 -20.66 -25.90 6.34
N HIS A 6 -20.16 -24.69 6.16
CA HIS A 6 -19.21 -24.05 7.07
C HIS A 6 -19.96 -23.07 7.97
N GLN A 7 -19.90 -23.25 9.29
CA GLN A 7 -20.62 -22.40 10.23
C GLN A 7 -19.65 -21.45 10.95
N VAL A 8 -19.83 -20.14 10.78
CA VAL A 8 -18.94 -19.10 11.35
C VAL A 8 -19.79 -17.94 11.87
N ASN A 9 -19.74 -17.64 13.17
CA ASN A 9 -20.51 -16.53 13.79
C ASN A 9 -22.00 -16.48 13.38
N GLY A 10 -22.64 -17.65 13.29
CA GLY A 10 -24.04 -17.80 12.85
C GLY A 10 -24.25 -17.84 11.33
N HIS A 11 -23.25 -17.52 10.50
CA HIS A 11 -23.35 -17.70 9.06
C HIS A 11 -23.28 -19.19 8.69
N LYS A 12 -24.19 -19.67 7.83
CA LYS A 12 -24.15 -21.01 7.23
C LYS A 12 -23.64 -20.92 5.79
N PHE A 13 -22.32 -20.90 5.63
CA PHE A 13 -21.64 -20.74 4.34
C PHE A 13 -21.65 -22.04 3.54
N MET A 14 -22.11 -21.95 2.29
CA MET A 14 -22.10 -23.07 1.35
C MET A 14 -21.39 -22.68 0.05
N ALA A 15 -20.57 -23.59 -0.46
CA ALA A 15 -19.93 -23.44 -1.76
C ALA A 15 -20.96 -23.35 -2.88
N THR A 16 -20.95 -22.22 -3.60
CA THR A 16 -21.94 -21.88 -4.64
C THR A 16 -21.27 -21.49 -5.96
N PHE A 17 -22.04 -21.58 -7.04
CA PHE A 17 -21.67 -21.05 -8.34
C PHE A 17 -22.19 -19.61 -8.45
N LEU A 18 -21.28 -18.66 -8.60
CA LEU A 18 -21.55 -17.25 -8.83
C LEU A 18 -21.63 -17.04 -10.35
N ARG A 19 -22.86 -16.90 -10.86
CA ARG A 19 -23.14 -16.79 -12.31
C ARG A 19 -22.91 -15.40 -12.88
N GLN A 20 -22.57 -14.45 -12.02
CA GLN A 20 -22.31 -13.05 -12.36
C GLN A 20 -21.04 -12.59 -11.67
N PRO A 21 -20.37 -11.55 -12.18
CA PRO A 21 -19.26 -10.94 -11.47
C PRO A 21 -19.69 -10.57 -10.05
N THR A 22 -19.01 -11.13 -9.05
CA THR A 22 -19.39 -11.00 -7.63
C THR A 22 -18.16 -10.70 -6.80
N PHE A 23 -18.27 -9.72 -5.90
CA PHE A 23 -17.18 -9.31 -5.01
C PHE A 23 -17.38 -9.82 -3.58
N CYS A 24 -16.29 -10.07 -2.87
CA CYS A 24 -16.32 -10.58 -1.50
C CYS A 24 -16.73 -9.50 -0.50
N SER A 25 -17.70 -9.80 0.35
CA SER A 25 -18.18 -8.88 1.40
C SER A 25 -17.12 -8.56 2.47
N HIS A 26 -16.14 -9.45 2.68
CA HIS A 26 -15.06 -9.25 3.65
C HIS A 26 -13.89 -8.46 3.07
N CYS A 27 -13.25 -8.95 1.99
CA CYS A 27 -12.05 -8.30 1.46
C CYS A 27 -12.32 -7.26 0.36
N ARG A 28 -13.54 -7.22 -0.19
CA ARG A 28 -13.99 -6.39 -1.33
C ARG A 28 -13.35 -6.70 -2.68
N GLU A 29 -12.56 -7.77 -2.77
CA GLU A 29 -11.94 -8.22 -4.02
C GLU A 29 -12.88 -9.12 -4.84
N PHE A 30 -12.61 -9.22 -6.14
CA PHE A 30 -13.37 -10.04 -7.08
C PHE A 30 -13.27 -11.54 -6.74
N ILE A 31 -14.39 -12.25 -6.78
CA ILE A 31 -14.43 -13.70 -6.56
C ILE A 31 -14.36 -14.42 -7.90
N TRP A 32 -13.21 -15.03 -8.18
CA TRP A 32 -12.93 -15.74 -9.42
C TRP A 32 -12.46 -17.18 -9.18
N GLY A 33 -12.51 -18.01 -10.22
CA GLY A 33 -12.04 -19.40 -10.17
C GLY A 33 -12.88 -20.36 -11.03
N LEU A 34 -12.35 -21.56 -11.27
CA LEU A 34 -13.05 -22.64 -11.98
C LEU A 34 -14.01 -23.37 -11.02
N GLY A 35 -15.24 -23.62 -11.46
CA GLY A 35 -16.25 -24.30 -10.65
C GLY A 35 -16.95 -23.38 -9.65
N LYS A 36 -17.18 -23.85 -8.42
CA LYS A 36 -17.78 -23.04 -7.35
C LYS A 36 -16.76 -22.02 -6.84
N GLN A 37 -16.95 -20.74 -7.14
CA GLN A 37 -15.94 -19.69 -6.93
C GLN A 37 -15.89 -19.18 -5.49
N GLY A 38 -17.03 -19.15 -4.79
CA GLY A 38 -17.13 -18.57 -3.45
C GLY A 38 -18.11 -19.29 -2.54
N TYR A 39 -18.21 -18.78 -1.31
CA TYR A 39 -19.16 -19.23 -0.31
C TYR A 39 -20.27 -18.21 -0.16
N GLN A 40 -21.51 -18.69 -0.12
CA GLN A 40 -22.69 -17.86 0.13
C GLN A 40 -23.39 -18.35 1.38
N CYS A 41 -23.64 -17.42 2.30
CA CYS A 41 -24.46 -17.69 3.48
C CYS A 41 -25.90 -17.98 3.05
N GLN A 42 -26.42 -19.14 3.43
CA GLN A 42 -27.80 -19.53 3.11
C GLN A 42 -28.86 -18.70 3.85
N VAL A 43 -28.44 -17.95 4.87
CA VAL A 43 -29.31 -17.19 5.76
C VAL A 43 -29.41 -15.73 5.29
N CYS A 44 -28.28 -15.01 5.33
CA CYS A 44 -28.27 -13.58 4.99
C CYS A 44 -27.88 -13.27 3.55
N THR A 45 -27.51 -14.27 2.74
CA THR A 45 -26.97 -14.12 1.36
C THR A 45 -25.61 -13.44 1.24
N CYS A 46 -24.91 -13.18 2.36
CA CYS A 46 -23.54 -12.67 2.34
C CYS A 46 -22.63 -13.60 1.52
N VAL A 47 -21.83 -13.03 0.60
CA VAL A 47 -20.91 -13.77 -0.25
C VAL A 47 -19.47 -13.43 0.09
N VAL A 48 -18.63 -14.45 0.25
CA VAL A 48 -17.21 -14.30 0.58
C VAL A 48 -16.35 -15.29 -0.23
N HIS A 49 -15.04 -14.99 -0.36
CA HIS A 49 -14.10 -16.00 -0.86
C HIS A 49 -14.06 -17.22 0.05
N LYS A 50 -13.65 -18.35 -0.50
CA LYS A 50 -13.36 -19.56 0.27
C LYS A 50 -12.31 -19.32 1.36
N ARG A 51 -11.32 -18.47 1.12
CA ARG A 51 -10.29 -18.09 2.12
C ARG A 51 -10.81 -17.12 3.20
N CYS A 52 -11.80 -16.29 2.87
CA CYS A 52 -12.27 -15.23 3.77
C CYS A 52 -13.39 -15.68 4.72
N HIS A 53 -14.00 -16.84 4.52
CA HIS A 53 -15.20 -17.23 5.28
C HIS A 53 -14.96 -17.42 6.79
N SER A 54 -13.77 -17.87 7.18
CA SER A 54 -13.34 -18.03 8.57
C SER A 54 -13.01 -16.69 9.24
N LEU A 55 -12.69 -15.66 8.46
CA LEU A 55 -12.33 -14.31 8.93
C LEU A 55 -13.54 -13.42 9.18
N VAL A 56 -14.77 -13.91 8.93
CA VAL A 56 -16.00 -13.16 9.13
C VAL A 56 -16.31 -13.08 10.63
N VAL A 57 -15.94 -11.97 11.26
CA VAL A 57 -16.16 -11.70 12.70
C VAL A 57 -17.59 -11.25 13.03
N THR A 58 -18.36 -10.79 12.03
CA THR A 58 -19.72 -10.29 12.23
C THR A 58 -20.71 -11.42 12.46
N LYS A 59 -21.62 -11.23 13.41
CA LYS A 59 -22.75 -12.15 13.62
C LYS A 59 -23.74 -12.08 12.47
N CYS A 60 -24.27 -13.23 12.06
CA CYS A 60 -25.27 -13.30 11.00
C CYS A 60 -26.62 -12.72 11.48
N PRO A 61 -27.17 -11.68 10.83
CA PRO A 61 -28.41 -11.04 11.29
C PRO A 61 -29.68 -11.86 11.03
N GLY A 62 -29.60 -12.89 10.17
CA GLY A 62 -30.76 -13.72 9.83
C GLY A 62 -30.86 -15.04 10.59
N MET A 63 -29.94 -15.35 11.50
CA MET A 63 -30.10 -16.54 12.36
C MET A 63 -31.16 -16.25 13.42
N LYS A 64 -32.19 -17.09 13.50
CA LYS A 64 -33.09 -17.10 14.65
C LYS A 64 -32.30 -17.57 15.86
N GLU A 65 -32.34 -16.82 16.95
CA GLU A 65 -31.80 -17.25 18.24
C GLU A 65 -32.58 -18.48 18.71
N GLU A 66 -32.07 -19.69 18.44
CA GLU A 66 -32.50 -20.86 19.18
C GLU A 66 -31.82 -20.78 20.55
N GLN A 67 -32.66 -20.68 21.58
CA GLN A 67 -32.32 -20.53 22.99
C GLN A 67 -31.19 -21.49 23.41
N GLN A 68 -30.05 -20.94 23.80
CA GLN A 68 -29.23 -21.51 24.87
C GLN A 68 -28.82 -20.38 25.82
N SER A 69 -29.63 -20.24 26.86
CA SER A 69 -29.28 -19.64 28.13
C SER A 69 -28.14 -20.43 28.78
N VAL A 70 -26.91 -19.94 28.70
CA VAL A 70 -25.94 -20.11 29.79
C VAL A 70 -25.08 -18.85 29.87
N ALA A 71 -25.35 -18.03 30.89
CA ALA A 71 -24.38 -17.08 31.39
C ALA A 71 -23.23 -17.86 32.03
N GLY A 72 -22.01 -17.72 31.50
CA GLY A 72 -20.80 -18.31 32.10
C GLY A 72 -19.61 -18.47 31.15
N VAL A 73 -18.78 -17.41 31.01
CA VAL A 73 -17.28 -17.41 31.04
C VAL A 73 -16.57 -18.55 30.28
N SER A 74 -15.73 -18.41 29.23
CA SER A 74 -14.64 -17.46 28.95
C SER A 74 -14.04 -17.74 27.57
N GLY A 75 -13.58 -16.70 26.85
CA GLY A 75 -12.72 -16.87 25.66
C GLY A 75 -12.71 -15.73 24.63
N GLY A 76 -12.29 -14.52 25.02
CA GLY A 76 -11.57 -13.62 24.09
C GLY A 76 -12.33 -12.69 23.12
N GLN A 77 -13.64 -12.43 23.23
CA GLN A 77 -14.31 -11.48 22.32
C GLN A 77 -14.61 -10.14 22.99
N ARG A 78 -13.70 -9.17 22.83
CA ARG A 78 -13.76 -7.82 23.43
C ARG A 78 -14.50 -6.75 22.64
N PHE A 79 -15.21 -7.09 21.56
CA PHE A 79 -15.88 -6.05 20.74
C PHE A 79 -17.26 -6.50 20.28
N ASN A 80 -18.26 -6.44 21.17
CA ASN A 80 -19.67 -6.42 20.75
C ASN A 80 -19.99 -5.03 20.21
N VAL A 81 -19.58 -4.75 18.97
CA VAL A 81 -19.88 -3.45 18.34
C VAL A 81 -21.21 -3.56 17.62
N ASN A 82 -22.16 -2.74 18.06
CA ASN A 82 -23.49 -2.59 17.48
C ASN A 82 -23.66 -1.12 17.06
N VAL A 83 -22.96 -0.74 16.00
CA VAL A 83 -23.03 0.62 15.42
C VAL A 83 -23.78 0.50 14.08
N PRO A 84 -25.06 0.89 14.02
CA PRO A 84 -25.86 0.74 12.81
C PRO A 84 -25.37 1.68 11.69
N HIS A 85 -25.54 1.25 10.45
CA HIS A 85 -25.25 2.07 9.27
C HIS A 85 -26.34 3.11 9.02
N ARG A 86 -25.95 4.34 8.69
CA ARG A 86 -26.85 5.38 8.19
C ARG A 86 -26.94 5.33 6.67
N PHE A 87 -27.86 4.50 6.16
CA PHE A 87 -28.06 4.28 4.73
C PHE A 87 -29.00 5.32 4.10
N VAL A 88 -28.56 5.92 3.00
CA VAL A 88 -29.36 6.85 2.19
C VAL A 88 -29.43 6.34 0.75
N VAL A 89 -30.57 6.57 0.07
CA VAL A 89 -30.76 6.19 -1.33
C VAL A 89 -29.76 6.93 -2.21
N HIS A 90 -28.98 6.18 -2.97
CA HIS A 90 -27.90 6.72 -3.80
C HIS A 90 -28.06 6.33 -5.28
N SER A 91 -27.74 7.27 -6.17
CA SER A 91 -27.71 7.07 -7.61
C SER A 91 -26.25 6.92 -8.08
N TYR A 92 -25.88 5.72 -8.49
CA TYR A 92 -24.54 5.39 -8.92
C TYR A 92 -24.36 5.71 -10.40
N LYS A 93 -23.34 6.51 -10.72
CA LYS A 93 -23.02 6.89 -12.11
C LYS A 93 -22.18 5.84 -12.84
N ARG A 94 -21.77 4.77 -12.15
CA ARG A 94 -20.91 3.69 -12.63
C ARG A 94 -21.41 2.33 -12.13
N PHE A 95 -20.98 1.26 -12.79
CA PHE A 95 -21.24 -0.10 -12.33
C PHE A 95 -20.73 -0.28 -10.90
N THR A 96 -21.66 -0.45 -9.97
CA THR A 96 -21.36 -0.55 -8.53
C THR A 96 -21.96 -1.84 -8.01
N PHE A 97 -21.24 -2.54 -7.14
CA PHE A 97 -21.66 -3.82 -6.57
C PHE A 97 -22.11 -3.65 -5.12
N CYS A 98 -22.98 -4.53 -4.66
CA CYS A 98 -23.42 -4.57 -3.28
C CYS A 98 -22.34 -5.19 -2.39
N ASP A 99 -21.88 -4.47 -1.38
CA ASP A 99 -20.86 -4.91 -0.41
C ASP A 99 -21.32 -6.05 0.50
N HIS A 100 -22.60 -6.44 0.44
CA HIS A 100 -23.17 -7.54 1.23
C HIS A 100 -23.32 -8.83 0.41
N CYS A 101 -24.08 -8.80 -0.68
CA CYS A 101 -24.33 -9.99 -1.51
C CYS A 101 -23.38 -10.09 -2.72
N GLY A 102 -22.48 -9.11 -2.89
CA GLY A 102 -21.46 -9.06 -3.94
C GLY A 102 -21.99 -8.78 -5.35
N SER A 103 -23.31 -8.77 -5.58
CA SER A 103 -23.92 -8.64 -6.91
C SER A 103 -24.13 -7.19 -7.34
N LEU A 104 -24.25 -6.96 -8.65
CA LEU A 104 -24.41 -5.62 -9.23
C LEU A 104 -25.65 -4.88 -8.72
N LEU A 105 -25.53 -3.58 -8.44
CA LEU A 105 -26.63 -2.66 -8.16
C LEU A 105 -27.27 -2.23 -9.49
N TYR A 106 -28.31 -2.95 -9.91
CA TYR A 106 -28.97 -2.73 -11.20
C TYR A 106 -29.78 -1.43 -11.26
N GLY A 107 -29.79 -0.80 -12.43
CA GLY A 107 -30.64 0.35 -12.77
C GLY A 107 -29.85 1.61 -13.16
N LEU A 108 -30.56 2.61 -13.66
CA LEU A 108 -29.96 3.89 -14.10
C LEU A 108 -29.91 4.95 -12.99
N ILE A 109 -30.84 4.92 -12.03
CA ILE A 109 -30.99 5.92 -10.96
C ILE A 109 -31.48 5.22 -9.68
N LYS A 110 -31.06 5.68 -8.49
CA LYS A 110 -31.50 5.15 -7.18
C LYS A 110 -31.36 3.62 -7.07
N GLN A 111 -30.27 3.06 -7.60
CA GLN A 111 -30.02 1.61 -7.71
C GLN A 111 -29.85 0.93 -6.35
N GLY A 112 -29.41 1.68 -5.34
CA GLY A 112 -29.11 1.13 -4.03
C GLY A 112 -29.08 2.18 -2.92
N LEU A 113 -28.49 1.79 -1.81
CA LEU A 113 -28.27 2.59 -0.62
C LEU A 113 -26.77 2.74 -0.41
N GLN A 114 -26.32 3.92 0.03
CA GLN A 114 -24.95 4.14 0.46
C GLN A 114 -24.96 4.60 1.92
N CYS A 115 -24.04 4.07 2.73
CA CYS A 115 -23.84 4.56 4.07
C CYS A 115 -23.07 5.89 4.05
N GLU A 116 -23.60 6.93 4.68
CA GLU A 116 -22.95 8.25 4.68
C GLU A 116 -21.66 8.31 5.53
N VAL A 117 -21.46 7.34 6.42
CA VAL A 117 -20.32 7.31 7.35
C VAL A 117 -19.14 6.51 6.79
N CYS A 118 -19.40 5.28 6.32
CA CYS A 118 -18.36 4.36 5.85
C CYS A 118 -18.42 4.06 4.34
N SER A 119 -19.32 4.72 3.60
CA SER A 119 -19.50 4.56 2.16
C SER A 119 -19.86 3.14 1.67
N MET A 120 -20.34 2.27 2.56
CA MET A 120 -20.82 0.93 2.20
C MET A 120 -22.04 1.02 1.27
N ASN A 121 -22.00 0.32 0.15
CA ASN A 121 -23.02 0.32 -0.89
C ASN A 121 -23.81 -0.99 -0.84
N VAL A 122 -25.13 -0.93 -0.71
CA VAL A 122 -25.96 -2.15 -0.61
C VAL A 122 -27.24 -2.03 -1.42
N HIS A 123 -27.80 -3.17 -1.86
CA HIS A 123 -29.16 -3.16 -2.41
C HIS A 123 -30.16 -2.76 -1.33
N LYS A 124 -31.27 -2.16 -1.75
CA LYS A 124 -32.43 -1.89 -0.86
C LYS A 124 -32.89 -3.15 -0.12
N ARG A 125 -32.91 -4.31 -0.82
CA ARG A 125 -33.23 -5.62 -0.22
C ARG A 125 -32.18 -6.16 0.76
N CYS A 126 -30.92 -5.74 0.61
CA CYS A 126 -29.82 -6.23 1.44
C CYS A 126 -29.71 -5.47 2.75
N GLN A 127 -30.27 -4.26 2.85
CA GLN A 127 -30.17 -3.38 4.03
C GLN A 127 -30.43 -4.10 5.36
N LYS A 128 -31.51 -4.89 5.44
CA LYS A 128 -31.91 -5.59 6.68
C LYS A 128 -30.99 -6.76 7.06
N ASN A 129 -30.17 -7.22 6.11
CA ASN A 129 -29.29 -8.37 6.26
C ASN A 129 -27.82 -7.96 6.48
N VAL A 130 -27.53 -6.68 6.61
CA VAL A 130 -26.20 -6.12 6.89
C VAL A 130 -25.99 -6.06 8.40
N ALA A 131 -24.79 -6.39 8.87
CA ALA A 131 -24.44 -6.31 10.28
C ALA A 131 -24.29 -4.85 10.77
N ASN A 132 -24.57 -4.59 12.03
CA ASN A 132 -24.43 -3.25 12.64
C ASN A 132 -22.99 -3.00 13.09
N ASN A 133 -22.06 -2.85 12.16
CA ASN A 133 -20.64 -2.64 12.46
C ASN A 133 -20.03 -1.46 11.68
N CYS A 134 -20.81 -0.41 11.48
CA CYS A 134 -20.43 0.76 10.70
C CYS A 134 -19.15 1.41 11.25
N GLY A 135 -18.19 1.72 10.36
CA GLY A 135 -16.95 2.41 10.70
C GLY A 135 -15.82 1.53 11.24
N ILE A 136 -16.00 0.20 11.29
CA ILE A 136 -14.98 -0.74 11.76
C ILE A 136 -14.27 -1.40 10.59
N ASN A 137 -12.94 -1.43 10.61
CA ASN A 137 -12.16 -2.21 9.64
C ASN A 137 -12.23 -3.71 10.00
N THR A 138 -13.09 -4.45 9.31
CA THR A 138 -13.26 -5.90 9.51
C THR A 138 -12.11 -6.75 8.97
N LYS A 139 -11.24 -6.19 8.10
CA LYS A 139 -10.04 -6.90 7.60
C LYS A 139 -9.06 -7.19 8.74
N GLY A 140 -8.66 -6.16 9.48
CA GLY A 140 -7.75 -6.30 10.63
C GLY A 140 -8.34 -7.05 11.83
N ALA A 141 -9.67 -6.98 12.03
CA ALA A 141 -10.33 -7.67 13.15
C ALA A 141 -10.37 -9.20 12.99
N GLY A 142 -10.40 -9.71 11.75
CA GLY A 142 -10.32 -11.15 11.46
C GLY A 142 -8.89 -11.67 11.46
N GLU A 143 -7.94 -10.86 10.99
CA GLU A 143 -6.50 -11.19 10.92
C GLU A 143 -5.85 -11.29 12.32
N LEU A 144 -6.26 -10.46 13.28
CA LEU A 144 -5.84 -10.57 14.68
C LEU A 144 -6.30 -11.86 15.39
N ALA A 145 -7.31 -12.55 14.85
CA ALA A 145 -7.82 -13.82 15.37
C ALA A 145 -7.28 -15.05 14.62
N ALA A 146 -6.59 -14.87 13.50
CA ALA A 146 -6.22 -15.94 12.56
C ALA A 146 -4.74 -15.89 12.15
N ALA A 147 -3.86 -15.40 13.03
CA ALA A 147 -2.41 -15.47 12.82
C ALA A 147 -1.90 -16.92 13.02
N ASP A 148 -2.21 -17.78 12.06
CA ASP A 148 -1.37 -18.90 11.62
C ASP A 148 -1.55 -19.06 10.09
N ASP A 149 -0.45 -18.89 9.37
CA ASP A 149 -0.13 -19.23 7.97
C ASP A 149 -0.71 -18.42 6.76
N LYS A 150 0.17 -17.56 6.22
CA LYS A 150 0.59 -17.28 4.82
C LYS A 150 -0.38 -16.89 3.67
N ASP A 151 -0.10 -15.67 3.19
CA ASP A 151 0.20 -15.19 1.82
C ASP A 151 -0.79 -15.22 0.63
N ALA A 152 -0.78 -14.05 -0.05
CA ALA A 152 -0.87 -13.77 -1.50
C ALA A 152 -2.23 -13.48 -2.22
N ASP A 153 -2.47 -12.18 -2.44
CA ASP A 153 -2.34 -11.44 -3.74
C ASP A 153 -3.54 -11.21 -4.73
N LYS A 154 -3.63 -9.92 -5.16
CA LYS A 154 -4.05 -9.24 -6.45
C LYS A 154 -5.47 -9.35 -7.09
N HIS A 155 -6.05 -8.39 -7.86
CA HIS A 155 -5.70 -7.07 -8.47
C HIS A 155 -6.95 -6.31 -9.05
N ASP A 156 -6.85 -4.96 -9.24
CA ASP A 156 -7.38 -3.99 -10.28
C ASP A 156 -8.90 -3.75 -10.52
N ASP A 157 -9.46 -2.57 -10.96
CA ASP A 157 -9.05 -1.55 -11.97
C ASP A 157 -9.65 -0.10 -11.76
N LYS A 158 -8.81 0.91 -12.06
CA LYS A 158 -8.92 2.19 -12.85
C LYS A 158 -10.06 3.23 -12.72
N GLU A 159 -9.67 4.48 -12.43
CA GLU A 159 -10.36 5.75 -12.79
C GLU A 159 -9.33 6.80 -13.30
N THR A 160 -9.70 7.53 -14.35
CA THR A 160 -8.82 8.36 -15.20
C THR A 160 -8.40 9.68 -14.55
N VAL A 161 -7.13 9.77 -14.19
CA VAL A 161 -6.39 11.00 -13.83
C VAL A 161 -5.17 11.06 -14.76
N ALA A 162 -4.70 12.27 -15.11
CA ALA A 162 -3.49 12.42 -15.95
C ALA A 162 -2.34 11.56 -15.37
N PRO A 163 -1.54 10.85 -16.20
CA PRO A 163 -0.71 9.71 -15.76
C PRO A 163 0.27 9.99 -14.60
N TRP A 164 0.65 11.26 -14.40
CA TRP A 164 1.65 11.70 -13.43
C TRP A 164 1.05 12.35 -12.17
N ARG A 165 -0.25 12.66 -12.16
CA ARG A 165 -0.88 13.30 -11.01
C ARG A 165 -1.37 12.26 -10.01
N ALA A 166 -0.62 12.11 -8.92
CA ALA A 166 -1.05 11.30 -7.79
C ALA A 166 -2.36 11.85 -7.18
N THR A 167 -3.35 10.99 -7.00
CA THR A 167 -4.57 11.32 -6.25
C THR A 167 -4.28 11.32 -4.76
N ARG A 168 -5.17 11.94 -3.98
CA ARG A 168 -5.11 11.88 -2.50
C ARG A 168 -5.14 10.42 -1.99
N ARG A 169 -5.78 9.50 -2.72
CA ARG A 169 -5.76 8.07 -2.39
C ARG A 169 -4.42 7.42 -2.72
N ASP A 170 -3.81 7.75 -3.86
CA ASP A 170 -2.48 7.21 -4.24
C ASP A 170 -1.41 7.65 -3.23
N VAL A 171 -1.47 8.91 -2.79
CA VAL A 171 -0.60 9.44 -1.74
C VAL A 171 -0.83 8.72 -0.41
N GLN A 172 -2.09 8.49 -0.02
CA GLN A 172 -2.39 7.76 1.21
C GLN A 172 -1.92 6.30 1.12
N GLN A 173 -2.13 5.64 -0.02
CA GLN A 173 -1.65 4.28 -0.26
C GLN A 173 -0.12 4.18 -0.18
N LEU A 174 0.61 5.20 -0.65
CA LEU A 174 2.07 5.27 -0.47
C LEU A 174 2.46 5.36 1.01
N TYR A 175 1.78 6.19 1.78
CA TYR A 175 2.00 6.26 3.23
C TYR A 175 1.67 4.92 3.91
N ASP A 176 0.53 4.33 3.57
CA ASP A 176 0.10 3.04 4.12
C ASP A 176 1.13 1.94 3.77
N ILE A 177 1.70 1.90 2.56
CA ILE A 177 2.79 0.96 2.21
C ILE A 177 4.05 1.19 3.05
N ILE A 178 4.39 2.46 3.32
CA ILE A 178 5.56 2.81 4.14
C ILE A 178 5.31 2.45 5.62
N GLU A 179 4.08 2.59 6.11
CA GLU A 179 3.70 2.40 7.51
C GLU A 179 3.30 0.95 7.85
N ASP A 180 2.39 0.33 7.08
CA ASP A 180 1.92 -1.05 7.29
C ASP A 180 3.04 -2.04 7.00
N GLY A 181 3.38 -2.87 7.99
CA GLY A 181 4.55 -3.74 8.14
C GLY A 181 4.99 -4.66 6.99
N ALA A 182 4.54 -4.45 5.75
CA ALA A 182 5.13 -4.97 4.53
C ALA A 182 6.63 -4.66 4.51
N THR A 183 7.43 -5.69 4.79
CA THR A 183 8.86 -5.67 4.52
C THR A 183 9.06 -5.95 3.05
N THR A 184 9.90 -5.16 2.39
CA THR A 184 10.37 -5.46 1.03
C THR A 184 11.06 -6.81 1.05
N THR A 185 10.46 -7.82 0.42
CA THR A 185 11.09 -9.12 0.20
C THR A 185 11.95 -8.99 -1.04
N THR A 186 13.26 -8.76 -0.86
CA THR A 186 14.19 -8.82 -1.99
C THR A 186 14.67 -10.27 -2.16
N PHE A 187 14.51 -10.82 -3.36
CA PHE A 187 15.05 -12.13 -3.74
C PHE A 187 16.54 -12.04 -4.14
N CYS A 188 17.18 -10.87 -3.94
CA CYS A 188 18.58 -10.62 -4.24
C CYS A 188 19.43 -10.71 -2.96
N GLY A 189 19.63 -11.92 -2.47
CA GLY A 189 20.59 -12.22 -1.41
C GLY A 189 21.31 -13.53 -1.73
N THR A 190 22.60 -13.59 -1.41
CA THR A 190 23.27 -14.88 -1.25
C THR A 190 22.74 -15.54 0.04
N PRO A 191 22.74 -16.89 0.16
CA PRO A 191 22.34 -17.57 1.40
C PRO A 191 23.07 -17.07 2.66
N ASP A 192 24.24 -16.45 2.47
CA ASP A 192 25.18 -16.10 3.52
C ASP A 192 24.81 -14.84 4.33
N TYR A 193 23.99 -13.92 3.81
CA TYR A 193 23.60 -12.71 4.55
C TYR A 193 22.30 -12.05 4.07
N ILE A 194 21.64 -11.34 4.99
CA ILE A 194 20.49 -10.49 4.67
C ILE A 194 20.97 -9.28 3.87
N ALA A 195 20.37 -9.03 2.71
CA ALA A 195 20.72 -7.92 1.85
C ALA A 195 20.60 -6.56 2.59
N PRO A 196 21.56 -5.63 2.40
CA PRO A 196 21.66 -4.42 3.19
C PRO A 196 20.42 -3.53 3.08
N GLU A 197 19.73 -3.53 1.95
CA GLU A 197 18.51 -2.75 1.72
C GLU A 197 17.38 -3.14 2.70
N VAL A 198 17.27 -4.42 3.10
CA VAL A 198 16.29 -4.87 4.10
C VAL A 198 16.58 -4.22 5.46
N ARG A 199 17.87 -4.07 5.81
CA ARG A 199 18.29 -3.46 7.07
C ARG A 199 18.26 -1.92 7.02
N PHE A 200 18.49 -1.31 5.86
CA PHE A 200 18.31 0.13 5.66
C PHE A 200 16.83 0.53 5.68
N MET A 201 15.94 -0.32 5.15
CA MET A 201 14.49 -0.10 5.13
C MET A 201 13.78 -0.57 6.41
N THR A 202 14.52 -0.85 7.48
CA THR A 202 13.91 -1.22 8.78
C THR A 202 13.07 -0.06 9.31
N LYS A 203 11.77 -0.33 9.51
CA LYS A 203 10.79 0.69 9.92
C LYS A 203 11.14 1.34 11.24
N ASN A 204 11.49 0.54 12.25
CA ASN A 204 11.95 1.04 13.55
C ASN A 204 13.33 1.72 13.39
N PRO A 205 13.43 3.05 13.55
CA PRO A 205 14.67 3.79 13.33
C PRO A 205 15.82 3.31 14.24
N SER A 206 15.52 2.97 15.49
CA SER A 206 16.52 2.50 16.47
C SER A 206 17.16 1.16 16.08
N ARG A 207 16.49 0.38 15.22
CA ARG A 207 17.00 -0.90 14.70
C ARG A 207 17.57 -0.79 13.29
N ARG A 208 17.47 0.36 12.65
CA ARG A 208 17.90 0.60 11.27
C ARG A 208 19.42 0.58 11.17
N LEU A 209 19.94 -0.10 10.14
CA LEU A 209 21.38 -0.12 9.86
C LEU A 209 21.89 1.30 9.64
N GLY A 210 22.99 1.67 10.30
CA GLY A 210 23.52 3.04 10.30
C GLY A 210 23.08 3.89 11.49
N VAL A 211 22.03 3.48 12.21
CA VAL A 211 21.63 4.10 13.49
C VAL A 211 22.27 3.34 14.65
N CYS A 212 21.96 2.05 14.78
CA CYS A 212 22.65 1.18 15.73
C CYS A 212 24.05 0.85 15.19
N GLY A 213 25.10 1.22 15.92
CA GLY A 213 26.50 1.07 15.48
C GLY A 213 26.99 2.14 14.50
N GLY A 214 26.16 3.15 14.19
CA GLY A 214 26.54 4.28 13.33
C GLY A 214 27.05 3.88 11.95
N ALA A 215 27.93 4.70 11.38
CA ALA A 215 28.61 4.39 10.11
C ALA A 215 29.46 3.11 10.20
N GLY A 216 29.99 2.76 11.38
CA GLY A 216 30.76 1.53 11.59
C GLY A 216 29.95 0.28 11.31
N GLY A 217 28.67 0.25 11.74
CA GLY A 217 27.75 -0.85 11.45
C GLY A 217 27.50 -1.07 9.96
N ILE A 218 27.50 0.00 9.16
CA ILE A 218 27.40 -0.09 7.70
C ILE A 218 28.67 -0.71 7.12
N ARG A 219 29.85 -0.18 7.50
CA ARG A 219 31.15 -0.65 6.99
C ARG A 219 31.42 -2.12 7.31
N ALA A 220 30.93 -2.60 8.45
CA ALA A 220 31.07 -3.99 8.88
C ALA A 220 30.07 -4.97 8.24
N HIS A 221 29.08 -4.49 7.47
CA HIS A 221 28.09 -5.35 6.85
C HIS A 221 28.72 -6.25 5.78
N GLN A 222 28.36 -7.53 5.73
CA GLN A 222 28.98 -8.53 4.86
C GLN A 222 28.93 -8.20 3.37
N PHE A 223 27.89 -7.49 2.93
CA PHE A 223 27.79 -6.93 1.57
C PHE A 223 28.97 -6.03 1.19
N PHE A 224 29.54 -5.27 2.14
CA PHE A 224 30.65 -4.34 1.89
C PHE A 224 32.02 -4.89 2.29
N ARG A 225 32.14 -6.21 2.52
CA ARG A 225 33.39 -6.82 2.99
C ARG A 225 34.59 -6.57 2.07
N ASP A 226 34.32 -6.43 0.77
CA ASP A 226 35.35 -6.26 -0.27
C ASP A 226 35.63 -4.77 -0.57
N VAL A 227 35.02 -3.84 0.18
CA VAL A 227 35.21 -2.40 0.01
C VAL A 227 36.36 -1.90 0.88
N ASP A 228 37.43 -1.46 0.25
CA ASP A 228 38.46 -0.63 0.89
C ASP A 228 37.94 0.81 1.03
N TRP A 229 37.49 1.15 2.24
CA TRP A 229 36.88 2.44 2.55
C TRP A 229 37.86 3.61 2.46
N ASP A 230 39.14 3.40 2.77
CA ASP A 230 40.16 4.44 2.70
C ASP A 230 40.54 4.73 1.25
N ALA A 231 40.71 3.69 0.43
CA ALA A 231 40.91 3.83 -1.01
C ALA A 231 39.69 4.48 -1.69
N LEU A 232 38.47 4.14 -1.27
CA LEU A 232 37.24 4.76 -1.78
C LEU A 232 37.21 6.27 -1.47
N ALA A 233 37.46 6.65 -0.21
CA ALA A 233 37.46 8.05 0.23
C ALA A 233 38.53 8.87 -0.51
N GLN A 234 39.68 8.27 -0.80
CA GLN A 234 40.77 8.86 -1.56
C GLN A 234 40.60 8.76 -3.09
N ARG A 235 39.45 8.26 -3.57
CA ARG A 235 39.12 8.09 -5.01
C ARG A 235 40.12 7.20 -5.77
N ARG A 236 40.73 6.24 -5.09
CA ARG A 236 41.67 5.26 -5.67
C ARG A 236 40.98 4.04 -6.27
N LEU A 237 39.75 3.73 -5.84
CA LEU A 237 38.96 2.66 -6.44
C LEU A 237 38.45 3.07 -7.83
N ARG A 238 38.59 2.16 -8.79
CA ARG A 238 38.10 2.37 -10.15
C ARG A 238 36.57 2.25 -10.20
N PRO A 239 35.85 3.27 -10.71
CA PRO A 239 34.42 3.16 -10.87
C PRO A 239 34.06 2.01 -11.84
N PRO A 240 33.01 1.22 -11.55
CA PRO A 240 32.59 0.13 -12.43
C PRO A 240 31.98 0.64 -13.75
N PHE A 241 31.51 1.89 -13.77
CA PHE A 241 30.98 2.56 -14.95
C PHE A 241 31.65 3.91 -15.13
N ARG A 242 32.08 4.19 -16.36
CA ARG A 242 32.63 5.49 -16.77
C ARG A 242 31.69 6.12 -17.82
N PRO A 243 31.01 7.23 -17.49
CA PRO A 243 30.17 7.95 -18.46
C PRO A 243 30.98 8.38 -19.67
N LYS A 244 30.37 8.31 -20.86
CA LYS A 244 30.98 8.79 -22.10
C LYS A 244 30.76 10.30 -22.19
N VAL A 245 31.86 11.05 -22.28
CA VAL A 245 31.86 12.51 -22.47
C VAL A 245 32.89 12.84 -23.54
N LYS A 246 32.45 13.47 -24.63
CA LYS A 246 33.25 13.87 -25.78
C LYS A 246 33.86 15.25 -25.62
N SER A 247 33.19 16.17 -24.90
CA SER A 247 33.71 17.53 -24.69
C SER A 247 33.30 18.13 -23.34
N LYS A 248 34.02 19.17 -22.90
CA LYS A 248 33.75 19.89 -21.64
C LYS A 248 32.38 20.59 -21.59
N ARG A 249 31.74 20.81 -22.75
CA ARG A 249 30.44 21.51 -22.87
C ARG A 249 29.28 20.54 -23.13
N GLU A 250 29.56 19.25 -23.22
CA GLU A 250 28.55 18.27 -23.59
C GLU A 250 27.64 17.95 -22.40
N ALA A 251 26.33 18.11 -22.60
CA ALA A 251 25.31 17.87 -21.59
C ALA A 251 24.50 16.58 -21.86
N VAL A 252 25.07 15.59 -22.56
CA VAL A 252 24.37 14.35 -22.98
C VAL A 252 23.92 13.45 -21.84
N ASN A 253 24.49 13.62 -20.65
CA ASN A 253 24.08 12.90 -19.45
C ASN A 253 23.01 13.66 -18.63
N PHE A 254 22.51 14.78 -19.15
CA PHE A 254 21.38 15.54 -18.61
C PHE A 254 20.15 15.33 -19.49
N ASP A 255 18.96 15.57 -18.94
CA ASP A 255 17.72 15.40 -19.67
C ASP A 255 17.66 16.32 -20.90
N ALA A 256 17.13 15.77 -21.99
CA ALA A 256 16.90 16.50 -23.22
C ALA A 256 15.81 17.58 -23.06
N GLU A 257 14.90 17.41 -22.09
CA GLU A 257 13.91 18.43 -21.74
C GLU A 257 14.59 19.75 -21.39
N PHE A 258 15.53 19.75 -20.43
CA PHE A 258 16.23 20.96 -20.00
C PHE A 258 17.30 21.43 -20.99
N THR A 259 18.03 20.52 -21.63
CA THR A 259 19.15 20.92 -22.50
C THR A 259 18.71 21.48 -23.86
N LYS A 260 17.43 21.36 -24.20
CA LYS A 260 16.81 22.01 -25.37
C LYS A 260 16.25 23.39 -25.07
N GLU A 261 16.05 23.73 -23.81
CA GLU A 261 15.56 25.05 -23.42
C GLU A 261 16.63 26.13 -23.68
N GLU A 262 16.19 27.35 -23.95
CA GLU A 262 17.10 28.48 -24.06
C GLU A 262 17.66 28.83 -22.66
N PRO A 263 18.98 28.99 -22.51
CA PRO A 263 19.60 29.28 -21.22
C PRO A 263 19.44 30.77 -20.86
N VAL A 264 18.19 31.22 -20.70
CA VAL A 264 17.81 32.58 -20.35
C VAL A 264 17.21 32.61 -18.94
N LEU A 265 17.49 33.68 -18.20
CA LEU A 265 16.87 33.87 -16.89
C LEU A 265 15.45 34.40 -17.09
N THR A 266 14.48 33.79 -16.41
CA THR A 266 13.09 34.28 -16.39
C THR A 266 13.06 35.74 -15.92
N PRO A 267 12.52 36.68 -16.72
CA PRO A 267 12.42 38.07 -16.30
C PRO A 267 11.55 38.20 -15.04
N VAL A 268 12.05 38.93 -14.03
CA VAL A 268 11.33 39.15 -12.77
C VAL A 268 10.68 40.54 -12.78
N PRO A 269 9.36 40.67 -12.56
CA PRO A 269 8.70 41.96 -12.47
C PRO A 269 9.27 42.84 -11.35
N PRO A 270 9.49 44.16 -11.56
CA PRO A 270 10.11 45.04 -10.56
C PRO A 270 9.31 45.17 -9.25
N ASP A 271 7.99 45.03 -9.31
CA ASP A 271 7.10 45.02 -8.14
C ASP A 271 7.35 43.82 -7.23
N VAL A 272 7.58 42.63 -7.80
CA VAL A 272 7.95 41.43 -7.02
C VAL A 272 9.28 41.66 -6.30
N VAL A 273 10.28 42.20 -6.99
CA VAL A 273 11.60 42.48 -6.39
C VAL A 273 11.50 43.47 -5.22
N ARG A 274 10.69 44.53 -5.38
CA ARG A 274 10.48 45.54 -4.33
C ARG A 274 9.73 45.01 -3.11
N ALA A 275 8.89 44.00 -3.27
CA ALA A 275 8.13 43.41 -2.17
C ALA A 275 8.98 42.48 -1.28
N ILE A 276 10.17 42.08 -1.73
CA ILE A 276 11.05 41.16 -1.02
C ILE A 276 11.93 41.94 -0.03
N ASN A 277 11.93 41.50 1.23
CA ASN A 277 12.81 42.03 2.27
C ASN A 277 14.27 41.62 2.04
N GLN A 278 15.10 42.55 1.55
CA GLN A 278 16.49 42.25 1.18
C GLN A 278 17.40 41.96 2.38
N GLU A 279 17.02 42.37 3.60
CA GLU A 279 17.80 42.10 4.81
C GLU A 279 17.87 40.61 5.16
N GLU A 280 16.91 39.79 4.70
CA GLU A 280 16.92 38.34 4.90
C GLU A 280 18.11 37.64 4.21
N PHE A 281 18.69 38.28 3.19
CA PHE A 281 19.82 37.75 2.44
C PHE A 281 21.17 38.32 2.90
N ARG A 282 21.20 39.08 4.01
CA ARG A 282 22.45 39.63 4.54
C ARG A 282 23.39 38.49 4.94
N GLY A 283 24.61 38.52 4.41
CA GLY A 283 25.62 37.48 4.66
C GLY A 283 25.53 36.26 3.75
N PHE A 284 24.70 36.30 2.70
CA PHE A 284 24.59 35.20 1.73
C PHE A 284 25.88 34.95 0.93
N SER A 285 26.66 35.98 0.64
CA SER A 285 27.87 35.87 -0.20
C SER A 285 28.94 34.98 0.43
N PHE A 286 29.40 33.98 -0.32
CA PHE A 286 30.43 33.03 0.11
C PHE A 286 31.42 32.72 -1.02
N VAL A 287 32.70 32.53 -0.68
CA VAL A 287 33.76 32.07 -1.59
C VAL A 287 34.53 30.93 -0.93
N ASN A 288 34.59 29.77 -1.58
CA ASN A 288 35.33 28.62 -1.07
C ASN A 288 36.83 28.83 -1.24
N LYS A 289 37.56 28.93 -0.11
CA LYS A 289 39.03 29.09 -0.09
C LYS A 289 39.79 27.82 -0.48
N ASP A 290 39.17 26.65 -0.31
CA ASP A 290 39.76 25.34 -0.58
C ASP A 290 39.44 24.82 -1.99
N PHE A 291 38.85 25.66 -2.85
CA PHE A 291 38.51 25.26 -4.21
C PHE A 291 39.77 25.00 -5.04
N ASN A 292 40.09 23.72 -5.26
CA ASN A 292 41.15 23.28 -6.15
C ASN A 292 40.56 22.68 -7.44
N PRO A 293 40.70 23.33 -8.61
CA PRO A 293 40.10 22.88 -9.87
C PRO A 293 40.85 21.72 -10.54
N GLN A 294 41.97 21.24 -9.98
CA GLN A 294 42.74 20.15 -10.59
C GLN A 294 41.98 18.82 -10.51
N PRO A 295 41.75 18.12 -11.63
CA PRO A 295 41.17 16.78 -11.59
C PRO A 295 42.14 15.83 -10.87
N ALA A 296 41.63 15.01 -9.95
CA ALA A 296 42.41 13.95 -9.31
C ALA A 296 43.04 13.08 -10.42
N VAL A 297 44.38 12.99 -10.41
CA VAL A 297 45.14 12.20 -11.38
C VAL A 297 44.71 10.74 -11.24
N VAL A 298 43.98 10.22 -12.22
CA VAL A 298 43.70 8.78 -12.32
C VAL A 298 44.96 8.14 -12.87
N GLU A 299 45.87 7.73 -12.01
CA GLU A 299 47.01 6.91 -12.40
C GLU A 299 46.48 5.64 -13.08
N LYS A 300 46.88 5.42 -14.35
CA LYS A 300 46.64 4.14 -15.00
C LYS A 300 47.56 3.12 -14.31
N PRO A 301 47.05 1.99 -13.80
CA PRO A 301 47.90 0.91 -13.32
C PRO A 301 48.76 0.42 -14.50
N PRO A 302 49.97 -0.06 -14.19
CA PRO A 302 50.86 -0.61 -15.21
C PRO A 302 50.14 -1.74 -15.94
N VAL A 303 50.25 -1.71 -17.27
CA VAL A 303 49.84 -2.82 -18.13
C VAL A 303 50.79 -3.96 -17.80
N ALA A 304 50.25 -5.06 -17.27
CA ALA A 304 50.96 -6.32 -17.12
C ALA A 304 51.03 -7.05 -18.46
#